data_AF-A0A9E3H210-F1
#
_entry.id   AF-A0A9E3H210-F1
#
_cell.length_a   1.000
_cell.length_b   1.000
_cell.length_c   1.000
_cell.angle_alpha   90.00
_cell.angle_beta   90.00
_cell.angle_gamma   90.00
#
_symmetry.space_group_name_H-M   'P 1'
#
loop_
_entity.id
_entity.type
_entity.pdbx_description
1 polymer ?
#
loop_
_entity_poly.entity_id
_entity_poly.type
_entity_poly.pdbx_seq_one_letter_code
_entity_poly.pdbx_strand_id
1 'polypeptide(L)'
;DALKAQLVITHSEQPAWRQYAETVTGVATQMQGLHQSMATQMPGATWAQRRDLMDQMFGARQEAYNTVHAAASKLLPELTPSQRDTAAAILPGLRAGGMMAGPGPGRGPGPGMMRGGVAPAAPSAVAPR
;
A
#
# COMPACT_ATOMS: atom_id res chain seq x y z
N ASP A 1 2.63 5.31 20.56
CA ASP A 1 3.56 5.03 19.47
C ASP A 1 3.86 3.54 19.41
N ALA A 2 3.02 2.77 18.68
CA ALA A 2 3.04 1.32 18.72
C ALA A 2 4.34 0.72 18.13
N LEU A 3 4.91 1.37 17.12
CA LEU A 3 6.18 0.95 16.52
C LEU A 3 7.36 1.17 17.48
N LYS A 4 7.36 2.30 18.21
CA LYS A 4 8.36 2.57 19.26
C LYS A 4 8.38 1.48 20.33
N ALA A 5 7.19 1.05 20.76
CA ALA A 5 7.04 0.01 21.78
C ALA A 5 7.50 -1.37 21.25
N GLN A 6 7.20 -1.70 19.99
CA GLN A 6 7.64 -2.95 19.36
C GLN A 6 9.15 -3.02 19.14
N LEU A 7 9.80 -1.88 18.85
CA LEU A 7 11.25 -1.80 18.71
C LEU A 7 11.98 -1.66 20.05
N VAL A 8 11.28 -1.55 21.16
CA VAL A 8 11.88 -1.40 22.50
C VAL A 8 12.93 -0.28 22.50
N ILE A 9 12.59 0.86 21.89
CA ILE A 9 13.51 1.99 21.71
C ILE A 9 14.05 2.45 23.07
N THR A 10 15.37 2.44 23.23
CA THR A 10 16.06 2.83 24.46
C THR A 10 16.11 4.35 24.60
N HIS A 11 16.53 4.85 25.78
CA HIS A 11 16.66 6.30 26.01
C HIS A 11 17.70 6.95 25.08
N SER A 12 18.80 6.24 24.79
CA SER A 12 19.85 6.68 23.87
C SER A 12 19.38 6.74 22.41
N GLU A 13 18.44 5.88 22.01
CA GLU A 13 17.90 5.83 20.64
C GLU A 13 16.76 6.84 20.41
N GLN A 14 16.23 7.48 21.46
CA GLN A 14 15.09 8.40 21.34
C GLN A 14 15.30 9.58 20.38
N PRO A 15 16.48 10.22 20.30
CA PRO A 15 16.71 11.30 19.35
C PRO A 15 16.56 10.82 17.90
N ALA A 16 17.17 9.69 17.55
CA ALA A 16 17.07 9.11 16.21
C ALA A 16 15.64 8.65 15.90
N TRP A 17 14.96 8.04 16.87
CA TRP A 17 13.56 7.65 16.74
C TRP A 17 12.65 8.86 16.47
N ARG A 18 12.83 9.98 17.20
CA ARG A 18 12.02 11.19 17.01
C ARG A 18 12.16 11.74 15.59
N GLN A 19 13.39 11.83 15.08
CA GLN A 19 13.61 12.30 13.72
C GLN A 19 12.93 11.42 12.66
N TYR A 20 13.00 10.09 12.84
CA TYR A 20 12.27 9.15 12.00
C TYR A 20 10.75 9.35 12.10
N ALA A 21 10.21 9.41 13.31
CA ALA A 21 8.77 9.54 13.56
C ALA A 21 8.19 10.86 13.02
N GLU A 22 8.93 11.96 13.17
CA GLU A 22 8.58 13.26 12.59
C GLU A 22 8.52 13.19 11.06
N THR A 23 9.50 12.54 10.42
CA THR A 23 9.51 12.36 8.97
C THR A 23 8.31 11.55 8.50
N VAL A 24 8.01 10.42 9.16
CA VAL A 24 6.85 9.58 8.82
C VAL A 24 5.54 10.34 9.02
N THR A 25 5.42 11.11 10.10
CA THR A 25 4.22 11.90 10.39
C THR A 25 4.01 13.01 9.37
N GLY A 26 5.07 13.70 8.96
CA GLY A 26 5.03 14.73 7.91
C GLY A 26 4.57 14.15 6.57
N VAL A 27 5.17 13.05 6.15
CA VAL A 27 4.80 12.35 4.91
C VAL A 27 3.35 11.84 4.96
N ALA A 28 2.92 11.26 6.09
CA ALA A 28 1.53 10.79 6.25
C ALA A 28 0.52 11.94 6.13
N THR A 29 0.84 13.09 6.73
CA THR A 29 0.00 14.31 6.66
C THR A 29 -0.11 14.82 5.24
N GLN A 30 1.00 14.89 4.51
CA GLN A 30 1.03 15.29 3.09
C GLN A 30 0.19 14.36 2.23
N MET A 31 0.36 13.04 2.39
CA MET A 31 -0.39 12.04 1.63
C MET A 31 -1.88 12.07 1.95
N GLN A 32 -2.25 12.33 3.21
CA GLN A 32 -3.65 12.50 3.60
C GLN A 32 -4.28 13.73 2.92
N GLY A 33 -3.56 14.87 2.88
CA GLY A 33 -4.01 16.06 2.17
C GLY A 33 -4.20 15.82 0.66
N LEU A 34 -3.25 15.10 0.05
CA LEU A 34 -3.35 14.72 -1.37
C LEU A 34 -4.56 13.80 -1.62
N HIS A 35 -4.77 12.80 -0.77
CA HIS A 35 -5.93 11.90 -0.86
C HIS A 35 -7.26 12.67 -0.73
N GLN A 36 -7.36 13.61 0.20
CA GLN A 36 -8.57 14.45 0.37
C GLN A 36 -8.82 15.35 -0.85
N SER A 37 -7.75 15.94 -1.39
CA SER A 37 -7.81 16.75 -2.61
C SER A 37 -8.32 15.92 -3.79
N MET A 38 -7.79 14.72 -3.98
CA MET A 38 -8.25 13.82 -5.03
C MET A 38 -9.67 13.33 -4.82
N ALA A 39 -10.06 12.99 -3.59
CA ALA A 39 -11.44 12.57 -3.28
C ALA A 39 -12.46 13.64 -3.68
N THR A 40 -12.10 14.92 -3.57
CA THR A 40 -12.93 16.05 -4.00
C THR A 40 -12.95 16.21 -5.53
N GLN A 41 -11.81 16.04 -6.20
CA GLN A 41 -11.67 16.32 -7.63
C GLN A 41 -12.06 15.15 -8.55
N MET A 42 -11.86 13.90 -8.12
CA MET A 42 -12.10 12.70 -8.93
C MET A 42 -13.54 12.51 -9.45
N PRO A 43 -14.60 12.78 -8.66
CA PRO A 43 -15.98 12.56 -9.08
C PRO A 43 -16.41 13.39 -10.30
N GLY A 44 -15.85 14.60 -10.46
CA GLY A 44 -16.17 15.51 -11.56
C GLY A 44 -15.10 15.58 -12.66
N ALA A 45 -13.99 14.85 -12.51
CA ALA A 45 -12.87 14.91 -13.43
C ALA A 45 -13.18 14.19 -14.75
N THR A 46 -12.80 14.81 -15.86
CA THR A 46 -12.68 14.15 -17.16
C THR A 46 -11.65 13.02 -17.10
N TRP A 47 -11.63 12.14 -18.10
CA TRP A 47 -10.63 11.05 -18.16
C TRP A 47 -9.20 11.58 -18.13
N ALA A 48 -8.90 12.65 -18.87
CA ALA A 48 -7.56 13.24 -18.93
C ALA A 48 -7.13 13.77 -17.56
N GLN A 49 -8.01 14.53 -16.90
CA GLN A 49 -7.77 15.03 -15.55
C GLN A 49 -7.60 13.90 -14.54
N ARG A 50 -8.39 12.82 -14.66
CA ARG A 50 -8.26 11.65 -13.80
C ARG A 50 -6.89 10.98 -13.97
N ARG A 51 -6.39 10.85 -15.20
CA ARG A 51 -5.05 10.33 -15.45
C ARG A 51 -4.00 11.22 -14.79
N ASP A 52 -4.07 12.53 -15.00
CA ASP A 52 -3.10 13.47 -14.42
C ASP A 52 -3.09 13.41 -12.89
N LEU A 53 -4.27 13.30 -12.27
CA LEU A 53 -4.40 13.09 -10.82
C LEU A 53 -3.75 11.75 -10.41
N MET A 54 -3.98 10.66 -11.14
CA MET A 54 -3.33 9.39 -10.81
C MET A 54 -1.81 9.46 -10.95
N ASP A 55 -1.29 10.09 -12.00
CA ASP A 55 0.15 10.27 -12.21
C ASP A 55 0.77 11.09 -11.05
N GLN A 56 0.09 12.15 -10.60
CA GLN A 56 0.49 12.90 -9.40
C GLN A 56 0.49 12.03 -8.13
N MET A 57 -0.51 11.17 -7.95
CA MET A 57 -0.57 10.26 -6.79
C MET A 57 0.58 9.26 -6.80
N PHE A 58 0.90 8.70 -7.97
CA PHE A 58 2.02 7.77 -8.10
C PHE A 58 3.36 8.46 -7.82
N GLY A 59 3.58 9.66 -8.37
CA GLY A 59 4.76 10.46 -8.08
C GLY A 59 4.91 10.76 -6.59
N ALA A 60 3.86 11.28 -5.96
CA ALA A 60 3.85 11.58 -4.53
C ALA A 60 4.07 10.35 -3.66
N ARG A 61 3.49 9.19 -4.02
CA ARG A 61 3.72 7.93 -3.30
C ARG A 61 5.17 7.46 -3.41
N GLN A 62 5.79 7.59 -4.59
CA GLN A 62 7.18 7.22 -4.78
C GLN A 62 8.11 8.13 -3.97
N GLU A 63 7.86 9.44 -3.95
CA GLU A 63 8.61 10.40 -3.16
C GLU A 63 8.45 10.15 -1.65
N ALA A 64 7.22 9.89 -1.20
CA ALA A 64 6.91 9.48 0.16
C ALA A 64 7.67 8.22 0.58
N TYR A 65 7.68 7.19 -0.29
CA TYR A 65 8.45 5.97 -0.05
C TYR A 65 9.95 6.27 0.07
N ASN A 66 10.54 7.01 -0.88
CA ASN A 66 11.96 7.33 -0.88
C ASN A 66 12.37 8.11 0.38
N THR A 67 11.54 9.07 0.80
CA THR A 67 11.76 9.90 1.99
C THR A 67 11.73 9.06 3.26
N VAL A 68 10.71 8.22 3.42
CA VAL A 68 10.55 7.35 4.58
C VAL A 68 11.63 6.25 4.59
N HIS A 69 11.98 5.70 3.43
CA HIS A 69 13.07 4.73 3.30
C HIS A 69 14.41 5.36 3.73
N ALA A 70 14.73 6.56 3.25
CA ALA A 70 15.95 7.27 3.64
C ALA A 70 16.00 7.55 5.15
N ALA A 71 14.87 7.95 5.76
CA ALA A 71 14.78 8.15 7.21
C ALA A 71 14.96 6.83 7.99
N ALA A 72 14.35 5.74 7.53
CA ALA A 72 14.49 4.43 8.16
C ALA A 72 15.93 3.89 8.05
N SER A 73 16.58 4.07 6.90
CA SER A 73 17.97 3.69 6.68
C SER A 73 18.94 4.46 7.58
N LYS A 74 18.64 5.72 7.92
CA LYS A 74 19.38 6.51 8.92
C LYS A 74 19.15 6.04 10.36
N LEU A 75 17.99 5.45 10.65
CA LEU A 75 17.68 4.90 11.98
C LEU A 75 18.41 3.57 12.23
N LEU A 76 18.56 2.72 11.22
CA LEU A 76 19.18 1.39 11.37
C LEU A 76 20.55 1.36 12.08
N PRO A 77 21.53 2.23 11.80
CA PRO A 77 22.83 2.19 12.49
C PRO A 77 22.75 2.53 13.99
N GLU A 78 21.70 3.22 14.43
CA GLU A 78 21.48 3.59 15.83
C GLU A 78 20.81 2.47 16.63
N LEU A 79 20.27 1.45 15.94
CA LEU A 79 19.57 0.33 16.55
C LEU A 79 20.51 -0.85 16.82
N THR A 80 20.22 -1.60 17.88
CA THR A 80 20.88 -2.88 18.14
C THR A 80 20.57 -3.91 17.05
N PRO A 81 21.39 -4.96 16.88
CA PRO A 81 21.16 -5.99 15.85
C PRO A 81 19.74 -6.60 15.87
N SER A 82 19.21 -6.93 17.04
CA SER A 82 17.86 -7.51 17.18
C SER A 82 16.74 -6.52 16.83
N GLN A 83 16.94 -5.23 17.12
CA GLN A 83 16.00 -4.18 16.74
C GLN A 83 16.01 -3.92 15.23
N ARG A 84 17.15 -4.06 14.55
CA ARG A 84 17.24 -3.90 13.09
C ARG A 84 16.41 -4.93 12.33
N ASP A 85 16.42 -6.19 12.78
CA ASP A 85 15.61 -7.25 12.18
C ASP A 85 14.12 -6.95 12.33
N THR A 86 13.73 -6.52 13.53
CA THR A 86 12.36 -6.09 13.82
C THR A 86 11.98 -4.87 12.97
N ALA A 87 12.88 -3.89 12.85
CA ALA A 87 12.69 -2.65 12.10
C ALA A 87 12.48 -2.93 10.61
N ALA A 88 13.27 -3.82 10.01
CA ALA A 88 13.10 -4.25 8.63
C ALA A 88 11.72 -4.88 8.39
N ALA A 89 11.18 -5.59 9.39
CA ALA A 89 9.89 -6.26 9.31
C ALA A 89 8.68 -5.36 9.59
N ILE A 90 8.82 -4.24 10.30
CA ILE A 90 7.67 -3.42 10.74
C ILE A 90 7.69 -1.97 10.27
N LEU A 91 8.86 -1.40 9.98
CA LEU A 91 8.95 0.01 9.65
C LEU A 91 8.45 0.30 8.23
N PRO A 92 7.57 1.32 8.08
CA PRO A 92 7.35 1.98 6.80
C PRO A 92 8.69 2.30 6.12
N GLY A 93 8.79 2.05 4.82
CA GLY A 93 10.00 2.26 4.02
C GLY A 93 11.01 1.10 4.00
N LEU A 94 10.95 0.16 4.95
CA LEU A 94 11.83 -1.04 4.95
C LEU A 94 11.07 -2.35 4.70
N ARG A 95 9.76 -2.39 4.99
CA ARG A 95 8.94 -3.58 4.73
C ARG A 95 9.01 -4.02 3.26
N ALA A 96 9.50 -5.25 3.04
CA ALA A 96 9.43 -5.93 1.75
C ALA A 96 7.96 -6.12 1.36
N GLY A 97 7.48 -5.29 0.42
CA GLY A 97 6.07 -5.21 0.03
C GLY A 97 5.54 -3.79 -0.11
N GLY A 98 6.30 -2.77 0.33
CA GLY A 98 6.00 -1.36 0.13
C GLY A 98 4.63 -0.91 0.68
N MET A 99 4.32 0.37 0.54
CA MET A 99 2.98 0.93 0.84
C MET A 99 1.92 0.49 -0.20
N MET A 100 2.10 -0.67 -0.83
CA MET A 100 1.23 -1.25 -1.87
C MET A 100 0.39 -2.42 -1.34
N ALA A 101 0.59 -2.84 -0.10
CA ALA A 101 -0.24 -3.87 0.56
C ALA A 101 -1.43 -3.26 1.33
N GLY A 102 -1.94 -2.11 0.89
CA GLY A 102 -3.26 -1.65 1.33
C GLY A 102 -4.34 -2.54 0.70
N PRO A 103 -5.46 -2.81 1.38
CA PRO A 103 -6.60 -3.51 0.77
C PRO A 103 -7.22 -2.58 -0.28
N GLY A 104 -6.69 -2.62 -1.50
CA GLY A 104 -7.35 -2.02 -2.64
C GLY A 104 -8.69 -2.73 -2.87
N PRO A 105 -9.77 -2.00 -3.17
CA PRO A 105 -11.04 -2.61 -3.55
C PRO A 105 -10.87 -3.17 -4.97
N GLY A 106 -10.32 -4.38 -5.08
CA GLY A 106 -9.99 -4.96 -6.39
C GLY A 106 -9.77 -6.46 -6.41
N ARG A 107 -10.03 -7.17 -5.30
CA ARG A 107 -9.95 -8.63 -5.24
C ARG A 107 -11.29 -9.22 -4.83
N GLY A 108 -12.33 -8.87 -5.59
CA GLY A 108 -13.43 -9.82 -5.76
C GLY A 108 -12.90 -10.98 -6.60
N PRO A 109 -13.14 -12.24 -6.23
CA PRO A 109 -12.93 -13.34 -7.17
C PRO A 109 -13.91 -13.12 -8.32
N GLY A 110 -13.40 -12.65 -9.47
CA GLY A 110 -14.17 -12.68 -10.69
C GLY A 110 -14.66 -14.12 -10.91
N PRO A 111 -15.96 -14.35 -11.17
CA PRO A 111 -16.46 -15.70 -11.44
C PRO A 111 -16.02 -16.10 -12.84
N GLY A 112 -14.79 -16.58 -12.94
CA GLY A 112 -14.18 -17.14 -14.14
C GLY A 112 -13.77 -18.58 -13.90
N MET A 113 -14.65 -19.48 -14.36
CA MET A 113 -14.36 -20.83 -14.85
C MET A 113 -14.18 -22.00 -13.85
N MET A 114 -15.01 -23.00 -14.13
CA MET A 114 -14.86 -24.45 -13.93
C MET A 114 -15.56 -25.05 -12.71
N ARG A 115 -16.61 -25.86 -12.96
CA ARG A 115 -16.57 -27.32 -12.76
C ARG A 115 -17.95 -28.00 -12.97
N GLY A 116 -17.96 -29.03 -13.83
CA GLY A 116 -18.97 -30.11 -13.90
C GLY A 116 -20.17 -29.78 -14.79
N GLY A 117 -20.44 -30.45 -15.91
CA GLY A 117 -20.18 -31.84 -16.25
C GLY A 117 -21.34 -32.72 -15.80
N VAL A 118 -22.44 -32.72 -16.56
CA VAL A 118 -23.33 -33.88 -16.82
C VAL A 118 -24.25 -33.53 -17.99
N ALA A 119 -24.15 -34.29 -19.09
CA ALA A 119 -25.20 -34.40 -20.10
C ALA A 119 -26.43 -35.08 -19.49
N PRO A 120 -27.62 -34.91 -20.09
CA PRO A 120 -28.16 -36.10 -20.74
C PRO A 120 -28.88 -35.83 -22.08
N ALA A 121 -28.68 -36.81 -22.97
CA ALA A 121 -29.60 -37.40 -23.95
C ALA A 121 -30.48 -36.50 -24.85
N ALA A 122 -30.26 -36.68 -26.16
CA ALA A 122 -31.18 -36.33 -27.24
C ALA A 122 -32.56 -36.98 -27.06
N PRO A 123 -33.58 -36.50 -27.79
CA PRO A 123 -33.97 -37.30 -28.95
C PRO A 123 -34.22 -36.51 -30.25
N SER A 124 -33.70 -37.11 -31.32
CA SER A 124 -34.27 -37.30 -32.65
C SER A 124 -35.07 -36.19 -33.34
N ALA A 125 -34.51 -35.79 -34.49
CA ALA A 125 -35.20 -35.19 -35.62
C ALA A 125 -36.47 -35.97 -36.03
N VAL A 126 -37.50 -35.24 -36.46
CA VAL A 126 -38.39 -35.60 -37.59
C VAL A 126 -39.06 -34.30 -38.07
N ALA A 127 -38.68 -33.82 -39.25
CA ALA A 127 -39.61 -33.11 -40.15
C ALA A 127 -40.33 -34.19 -40.97
N PRO A 128 -41.62 -34.04 -41.27
CA PRO A 128 -42.01 -33.74 -42.67
C PRO A 128 -43.36 -32.95 -42.73
N ARG A 129 -43.90 -32.39 -43.81
CA ARG A 129 -43.72 -32.44 -45.27
C ARG A 129 -44.02 -31.05 -45.82
#